data_AF-A0A352Z3G7-F1
#
_entry.id   AF-A0A352Z3G7-F1
#
_cell.length_a   1.000
_cell.length_b   1.000
_cell.length_c   1.000
_cell.angle_alpha   90.00
_cell.angle_beta   90.00
_cell.angle_gamma   90.00
#
_symmetry.space_group_name_H-M   'P 1'
#
loop_
_entity.id
_entity.type
_entity.pdbx_description
1 polymer ?
#
loop_
_entity_poly.entity_id
_entity_poly.type
_entity_poly.pdbx_seq_one_letter_code
_entity_poly.pdbx_strand_id
1 'polypeptide(L)'
;MKEELIISGRENMLVDPQLHIWHWPIPLYLFLGGLAAGVLFFAALYYLLGKEEVYRTAVRKAPFIAPFALVIGLACLFIDLNHKAYFWQLYTTIRLESPMSWGAWTLLVITVSAFVWCALHIREFFPKWDWKYEWLKDLEIFFNRYKKQLAWVMLIFAIITGVYTGILLSAFNARPL
;
A
#
# COMPACT_ATOMS: atom_id res chain seq x y z
N MET A 1 -7.72 -34.32 -43.42
CA MET A 1 -7.49 -33.85 -42.04
C MET A 1 -6.43 -32.76 -42.15
N LYS A 2 -6.80 -31.48 -42.01
CA LYS A 2 -5.83 -30.38 -42.04
C LYS A 2 -5.29 -30.24 -40.61
N GLU A 3 -4.05 -30.63 -40.40
CA GLU A 3 -3.36 -30.34 -39.15
C GLU A 3 -2.93 -28.88 -39.20
N GLU A 4 -3.64 -28.01 -38.48
CA GLU A 4 -3.20 -26.65 -38.26
C GLU A 4 -2.06 -26.70 -37.22
N LEU A 5 -0.84 -26.47 -37.70
CA LEU A 5 0.34 -26.34 -36.84
C LEU A 5 0.21 -25.03 -36.07
N ILE A 6 -0.25 -25.13 -34.82
CA ILE A 6 -0.30 -24.02 -33.89
C ILE A 6 1.14 -23.69 -33.48
N ILE A 7 1.76 -22.75 -34.21
CA ILE A 7 3.17 -22.35 -34.05
C ILE A 7 3.39 -21.48 -32.80
N SER A 8 2.32 -21.01 -32.16
CA SER A 8 2.38 -20.19 -30.95
C SER A 8 1.24 -20.57 -30.00
N GLY A 9 1.58 -20.86 -28.73
CA GLY A 9 0.59 -21.15 -27.68
C GLY A 9 -0.44 -20.04 -27.44
N ARG A 10 -0.24 -18.84 -28.03
CA ARG A 10 -1.16 -17.70 -27.99
C ARG A 10 -2.51 -17.95 -28.66
N GLU A 11 -2.56 -18.81 -29.67
CA GLU A 11 -3.80 -19.15 -30.40
C GLU A 11 -4.66 -20.19 -29.65
N ASN A 12 -4.18 -20.68 -28.50
CA ASN A 12 -4.86 -21.71 -27.74
C ASN A 12 -6.07 -21.12 -27.00
N MET A 13 -7.19 -21.84 -26.97
CA MET A 13 -8.41 -21.36 -26.30
C MET A 13 -8.11 -21.13 -24.80
N LEU A 14 -8.35 -19.91 -24.30
CA LEU A 14 -7.92 -19.35 -22.99
C LEU A 14 -6.51 -18.76 -22.91
N VAL A 15 -5.74 -18.71 -24.01
CA VAL A 15 -4.39 -18.13 -24.00
C VAL A 15 -4.34 -16.71 -24.59
N ASP A 16 -5.23 -16.30 -25.51
CA ASP A 16 -5.40 -14.87 -25.86
C ASP A 16 -6.66 -14.53 -26.72
N PRO A 17 -7.80 -14.11 -26.14
CA PRO A 17 -8.65 -13.13 -26.83
C PRO A 17 -9.16 -11.94 -25.99
N GLN A 18 -8.97 -11.94 -24.67
CA GLN A 18 -9.34 -10.83 -23.77
C GLN A 18 -8.38 -10.82 -22.57
N LEU A 19 -7.18 -10.28 -22.74
CA LEU A 19 -6.15 -10.25 -21.70
C LEU A 19 -6.44 -9.20 -20.60
N HIS A 20 -7.62 -9.25 -19.99
CA HIS A 20 -7.81 -8.73 -18.63
C HIS A 20 -7.29 -9.79 -17.64
N ILE A 21 -5.97 -9.99 -17.58
CA ILE A 21 -5.37 -10.89 -16.56
C ILE A 21 -5.80 -10.44 -15.16
N TRP A 22 -5.96 -9.13 -14.97
CA TRP A 22 -6.42 -8.54 -13.72
C TRP A 22 -7.79 -7.87 -13.91
N HIS A 23 -8.73 -8.23 -13.04
CA HIS A 23 -10.03 -7.57 -12.96
C HIS A 23 -9.86 -6.15 -12.39
N TRP A 24 -10.89 -5.31 -12.52
CA TRP A 24 -10.91 -3.92 -12.02
C TRP A 24 -10.45 -3.70 -10.55
N PRO A 25 -10.57 -4.66 -9.60
CA PRO A 25 -10.08 -4.48 -8.24
C PRO A 25 -8.56 -4.28 -8.17
N ILE A 26 -7.77 -4.89 -9.07
CA ILE A 26 -6.31 -4.81 -9.00
C ILE A 26 -5.77 -3.46 -9.49
N PRO A 27 -6.19 -2.89 -10.65
CA PRO A 27 -5.85 -1.51 -10.99
C PRO A 27 -6.20 -0.53 -9.88
N LEU A 28 -7.38 -0.69 -9.24
CA LEU A 28 -7.80 0.17 -8.14
C LEU A 28 -6.88 0.01 -6.92
N TYR A 29 -6.56 -1.23 -6.53
CA TYR A 29 -5.61 -1.52 -5.46
C TYR A 29 -4.24 -0.86 -5.71
N LEU A 30 -3.69 -1.01 -6.92
CA LEU A 30 -2.39 -0.46 -7.26
C LEU A 30 -2.38 1.07 -7.30
N PHE A 31 -3.46 1.67 -7.83
CA PHE A 31 -3.65 3.12 -7.80
C PHE A 31 -3.72 3.66 -6.36
N LEU A 32 -4.55 3.05 -5.51
CA LEU A 32 -4.71 3.46 -4.11
C LEU A 32 -3.44 3.23 -3.30
N GLY A 33 -2.70 2.15 -3.58
CA GLY A 33 -1.39 1.88 -3.01
C GLY A 33 -0.36 2.95 -3.38
N GLY A 34 -0.31 3.35 -4.66
CA GLY A 34 0.55 4.43 -5.14
C GLY A 34 0.17 5.80 -4.55
N LEU A 35 -1.13 6.10 -4.44
CA LEU A 35 -1.64 7.31 -3.80
C LEU A 35 -1.20 7.38 -2.33
N ALA A 36 -1.41 6.30 -1.57
CA ALA A 36 -1.00 6.21 -0.17
C ALA A 36 0.52 6.35 -0.02
N ALA A 37 1.30 5.67 -0.86
CA ALA A 37 2.76 5.78 -0.88
C ALA A 37 3.22 7.22 -1.11
N GLY A 38 2.67 7.92 -2.11
CA GLY A 38 3.02 9.32 -2.38
C GLY A 38 2.70 10.26 -1.21
N VAL A 39 1.49 10.14 -0.64
CA VAL A 39 1.07 10.95 0.51
C VAL A 39 1.99 10.73 1.71
N LEU A 40 2.26 9.48 2.07
CA LEU A 40 3.09 9.13 3.22
C LEU A 40 4.57 9.49 3.00
N PHE A 41 5.05 9.38 1.76
CA PHE A 41 6.39 9.82 1.38
C PHE A 41 6.59 11.30 1.67
N PHE A 42 5.71 12.17 1.17
CA PHE A 42 5.84 13.62 1.40
C PHE A 42 5.64 14.01 2.87
N ALA A 43 4.73 13.33 3.57
CA ALA A 43 4.54 13.56 5.00
C ALA A 43 5.81 13.26 5.80
N ALA A 44 6.44 12.10 5.54
CA ALA A 44 7.69 11.71 6.16
C ALA A 44 8.84 12.64 5.76
N LEU A 45 8.96 12.98 4.47
CA LEU A 45 10.01 13.85 3.96
C LEU A 45 9.98 15.24 4.61
N TYR A 46 8.83 15.92 4.60
CA TYR A 46 8.72 17.27 5.16
C TYR A 46 8.84 17.28 6.69
N TYR A 47 8.43 16.20 7.36
CA TYR A 47 8.72 16.02 8.78
C TYR A 47 10.22 15.89 9.04
N LEU A 48 10.93 15.03 8.30
CA LEU A 48 12.38 14.81 8.44
C LEU A 48 13.21 16.05 8.10
N LEU A 49 12.72 16.90 7.19
CA LEU A 49 13.32 18.20 6.86
C LEU A 49 13.05 19.29 7.90
N GLY A 50 12.30 19.01 8.97
CA GLY A 50 11.91 20.00 9.97
C GLY A 50 10.94 21.07 9.45
N LYS A 51 10.26 20.80 8.34
CA LYS A 51 9.32 21.73 7.68
C LYS A 51 7.85 21.40 8.00
N GLU A 52 7.61 20.76 9.13
CA GLU A 52 6.26 20.34 9.57
C GLU A 52 5.31 21.53 9.71
N GLU A 53 5.76 22.66 10.26
CA GLU A 53 4.91 23.85 10.41
C GLU A 53 4.65 24.57 9.08
N VAL A 54 5.63 24.57 8.17
CA VAL A 54 5.49 25.16 6.83
C VAL A 54 4.53 24.34 5.97
N TYR A 55 4.64 23.01 6.03
CA TYR A 55 3.84 22.07 5.25
C TYR A 55 2.87 21.27 6.13
N ARG A 56 2.20 21.95 7.06
CA ARG A 56 1.28 21.32 8.03
C ARG A 56 0.23 20.43 7.39
N THR A 57 -0.32 20.86 6.25
CA THR A 57 -1.30 20.05 5.50
C THR A 57 -0.70 18.75 4.97
N ALA A 58 0.50 18.81 4.38
CA ALA A 58 1.16 17.62 3.84
C ALA A 58 1.60 16.64 4.94
N VAL A 59 2.07 17.16 6.08
CA VAL A 59 2.59 16.32 7.17
C VAL A 59 1.50 15.79 8.07
N ARG A 60 0.46 16.57 8.36
CA ARG A 60 -0.53 16.22 9.38
C ARG A 60 -1.93 15.90 8.87
N LYS A 61 -2.38 16.51 7.77
CA LYS A 61 -3.76 16.35 7.27
C LYS A 61 -3.87 15.34 6.13
N ALA A 62 -3.05 15.49 5.10
CA ALA A 62 -3.06 14.62 3.93
C ALA A 62 -2.87 13.13 4.27
N PRO A 63 -2.02 12.74 5.24
CA PRO A 63 -1.84 11.33 5.61
C PRO A 63 -3.09 10.61 6.06
N PHE A 64 -4.13 11.33 6.51
CA PHE A 64 -5.40 10.70 6.86
C PHE A 64 -6.07 10.01 5.67
N ILE A 65 -5.76 10.39 4.43
CA ILE A 65 -6.26 9.70 3.22
C ILE A 65 -5.62 8.32 3.08
N ALA A 66 -4.36 8.15 3.49
CA ALA A 66 -3.59 6.95 3.22
C ALA A 66 -4.14 5.68 3.89
N PRO A 67 -4.52 5.65 5.19
CA PRO A 67 -5.14 4.48 5.78
C PRO A 67 -6.42 4.04 5.05
N PHE A 68 -7.29 4.97 4.64
CA PHE A 68 -8.51 4.60 3.91
C PHE A 68 -8.18 4.05 2.51
N ALA A 69 -7.27 4.70 1.78
CA ALA A 69 -6.81 4.20 0.49
C ALA A 69 -6.21 2.79 0.60
N LEU A 70 -5.36 2.55 1.60
CA LEU A 70 -4.75 1.24 1.84
C LEU A 70 -5.78 0.19 2.24
N VAL A 71 -6.75 0.51 3.10
CA VAL A 71 -7.81 -0.43 3.50
C VAL A 71 -8.71 -0.80 2.32
N ILE A 72 -9.11 0.18 1.50
CA ILE A 72 -9.91 -0.08 0.30
C ILE A 72 -9.10 -0.91 -0.71
N GLY A 73 -7.83 -0.58 -0.91
CA GLY A 73 -6.93 -1.35 -1.77
C GLY A 73 -6.76 -2.80 -1.28
N LEU A 74 -6.54 -2.99 0.02
CA LEU A 74 -6.46 -4.31 0.66
C LEU A 74 -7.76 -5.10 0.51
N ALA A 75 -8.92 -4.45 0.63
CA ALA A 75 -10.21 -5.09 0.39
C ALA A 75 -10.36 -5.55 -1.06
N CYS A 76 -9.92 -4.74 -2.03
CA CYS A 76 -9.89 -5.10 -3.44
C CYS A 76 -8.98 -6.32 -3.69
N LEU A 77 -7.78 -6.30 -3.11
CA LEU A 77 -6.84 -7.43 -3.16
C LEU A 77 -7.46 -8.70 -2.56
N PHE A 78 -8.16 -8.57 -1.43
CA PHE A 78 -8.82 -9.70 -0.77
C PHE A 78 -9.98 -10.28 -1.58
N ILE A 79 -10.72 -9.44 -2.32
CA ILE A 79 -11.80 -9.88 -3.20
C ILE A 79 -11.26 -10.71 -4.36
N ASP A 80 -10.11 -10.33 -4.91
CA ASP A 80 -9.45 -11.01 -6.03
C ASP A 80 -8.80 -12.36 -5.67
N LEU A 81 -8.57 -12.63 -4.37
CA LEU A 81 -8.00 -13.90 -3.92
C LEU A 81 -8.91 -15.09 -4.24
N ASN A 82 -8.38 -16.05 -5.00
CA ASN A 82 -9.03 -17.33 -5.29
C ASN A 82 -9.36 -18.13 -4.02
N HIS A 83 -8.45 -18.16 -3.04
CA HIS A 83 -8.63 -18.90 -1.78
C HIS A 83 -8.49 -17.98 -0.56
N LYS A 84 -9.60 -17.30 -0.22
CA LYS A 84 -9.64 -16.27 0.83
C LYS A 84 -9.24 -16.78 2.22
N ALA A 85 -9.54 -18.04 2.53
CA ALA A 85 -9.21 -18.68 3.81
C ALA A 85 -7.69 -18.83 4.06
N TYR A 86 -6.86 -18.75 3.01
CA TYR A 86 -5.41 -18.88 3.10
C TYR A 86 -4.67 -17.54 3.07
N PHE A 87 -5.38 -16.40 3.19
CA PHE A 87 -4.73 -15.08 3.22
C PHE A 87 -3.61 -14.97 4.27
N TRP A 88 -3.77 -15.62 5.43
CA TRP A 88 -2.75 -15.65 6.47
C TRP A 88 -1.43 -16.29 6.02
N GLN A 89 -1.48 -17.23 5.05
CA GLN A 89 -0.29 -17.87 4.49
C GLN A 89 0.61 -16.89 3.75
N LEU A 90 0.05 -15.78 3.27
CA LEU A 90 0.82 -14.71 2.64
C LEU A 90 1.88 -14.12 3.59
N TYR A 91 1.58 -14.11 4.90
CA TYR A 91 2.48 -13.61 5.94
C TYR A 91 3.28 -14.72 6.62
N THR A 92 2.74 -15.94 6.74
CA THR A 92 3.45 -17.03 7.44
C THR A 92 4.37 -17.84 6.52
N THR A 93 4.04 -17.97 5.24
CA THR A 93 4.85 -18.72 4.26
C THR A 93 5.79 -17.76 3.55
N ILE A 94 6.90 -17.43 4.20
CA ILE A 94 7.90 -16.49 3.69
C ILE A 94 8.64 -17.14 2.52
N ARG A 95 8.37 -16.67 1.29
CA ARG A 95 9.11 -17.05 0.09
C ARG A 95 9.97 -15.86 -0.34
N LEU A 96 11.23 -15.85 0.10
CA LEU A 96 12.17 -14.73 -0.14
C LEU A 96 12.39 -14.42 -1.62
N GLU A 97 12.27 -15.43 -2.48
CA GLU A 97 12.39 -15.30 -3.94
C GLU A 97 11.14 -14.72 -4.62
N SER A 98 10.01 -14.65 -3.90
CA SER A 98 8.74 -14.20 -4.47
C SER A 98 8.53 -12.69 -4.23
N PRO A 99 8.39 -11.88 -5.29
CA PRO A 99 8.04 -10.47 -5.16
C PRO A 99 6.72 -10.23 -4.42
N MET A 100 5.79 -11.19 -4.48
CA MET A 100 4.50 -11.11 -3.80
C MET A 100 4.61 -11.20 -2.28
N SER A 101 5.53 -12.05 -1.78
CA SER A 101 5.77 -12.17 -0.33
C SER A 101 6.37 -10.87 0.23
N TRP A 102 7.34 -10.27 -0.47
CA TRP A 102 7.86 -8.95 -0.12
C TRP A 102 6.79 -7.86 -0.13
N GLY A 103 5.98 -7.81 -1.19
CA GLY A 103 4.89 -6.84 -1.30
C GLY A 103 3.92 -6.89 -0.11
N ALA A 104 3.57 -8.09 0.37
CA ALA A 104 2.69 -8.25 1.52
C ALA A 104 3.26 -7.66 2.82
N TRP A 105 4.55 -7.91 3.09
CA TRP A 105 5.24 -7.35 4.26
C TRP A 105 5.40 -5.83 4.16
N THR A 106 5.76 -5.32 2.97
CA THR A 106 5.82 -3.88 2.73
C THR A 106 4.47 -3.22 2.99
N LEU A 107 3.39 -3.81 2.46
CA LEU A 107 2.04 -3.31 2.61
C LEU A 107 1.58 -3.33 4.08
N LEU A 108 1.96 -4.34 4.86
CA LEU A 108 1.69 -4.40 6.29
C LEU A 108 2.38 -3.24 7.03
N VAL A 109 3.69 -3.07 6.82
CA VAL A 109 4.47 -2.04 7.54
C VAL A 109 3.99 -0.64 7.19
N ILE A 110 3.73 -0.34 5.90
CA ILE A 110 3.27 0.98 5.49
C ILE A 110 1.86 1.28 6.02
N THR A 111 0.98 0.26 6.05
CA THR A 111 -0.38 0.41 6.59
C THR A 111 -0.37 0.69 8.09
N VAL A 112 0.37 -0.11 8.87
CA VAL A 112 0.50 0.12 10.32
C VAL A 112 1.10 1.50 10.59
N SER A 113 2.15 1.86 9.85
CA SER A 113 2.80 3.16 9.99
C SER A 113 1.85 4.32 9.63
N ALA A 114 0.99 4.17 8.62
CA ALA A 114 -0.03 5.16 8.27
C ALA A 114 -1.05 5.36 9.40
N PHE A 115 -1.53 4.29 10.02
CA PHE A 115 -2.44 4.37 11.17
C PHE A 115 -1.79 5.03 12.37
N VAL A 116 -0.55 4.63 12.72
CA VAL A 116 0.20 5.26 13.81
C VAL A 116 0.41 6.75 13.53
N TRP A 117 0.80 7.11 12.31
CA TRP A 117 1.01 8.51 11.94
C TRP A 117 -0.27 9.35 12.08
N CYS A 118 -1.42 8.82 11.65
CA CYS A 118 -2.71 9.50 11.81
C CYS A 118 -3.12 9.59 13.28
N ALA A 119 -2.89 8.54 14.06
CA ALA A 119 -3.17 8.54 15.50
C ALA A 119 -2.36 9.63 16.24
N LEU A 120 -1.08 9.82 15.89
CA LEU A 120 -0.25 10.89 16.45
C LEU A 120 -0.75 12.30 16.10
N HIS A 121 -1.44 12.46 14.96
CA HIS A 121 -1.94 13.74 14.48
C HIS A 121 -3.46 13.90 14.62
N ILE A 122 -4.14 13.02 15.35
CA ILE A 122 -5.61 13.03 15.49
C ILE A 122 -6.15 14.34 16.06
N ARG A 123 -5.34 15.02 16.89
CA ARG A 123 -5.68 16.30 17.50
C ARG A 123 -5.77 17.47 16.51
N GLU A 124 -5.31 17.30 15.27
CA GLU A 124 -5.49 18.29 14.20
C GLU A 124 -6.95 18.41 13.74
N PHE A 125 -7.72 17.32 13.82
CA PHE A 125 -9.15 17.31 13.49
C PHE A 125 -10.01 17.34 14.74
N PHE A 126 -9.54 16.71 15.81
CA PHE A 126 -10.26 16.61 17.08
C PHE A 126 -9.39 17.16 18.22
N PRO A 127 -9.32 18.49 18.44
CA PRO A 127 -8.41 19.10 19.41
C PRO A 127 -8.57 18.60 20.85
N LYS A 128 -9.78 18.14 21.21
CA LYS A 128 -10.11 17.60 22.54
C LYS A 128 -10.01 16.07 22.61
N TRP A 129 -9.41 15.42 21.62
CA TRP A 129 -9.26 13.97 21.61
C TRP A 129 -8.33 13.50 22.75
N ASP A 130 -8.86 12.64 23.61
CA ASP A 130 -8.12 11.93 24.63
C ASP A 130 -8.35 10.43 24.48
N TRP A 131 -7.28 9.64 24.56
CA TRP A 131 -7.38 8.19 24.45
C TRP A 131 -8.00 7.61 25.72
N LYS A 132 -9.05 6.80 25.57
CA LYS A 132 -9.79 6.25 26.72
C LYS A 132 -8.96 5.30 27.59
N TYR A 133 -8.02 4.57 27.00
CA TYR A 133 -7.23 3.55 27.68
C TYR A 133 -5.79 4.01 27.91
N GLU A 134 -5.22 3.70 29.08
CA GLU A 134 -3.86 4.10 29.45
C GLU A 134 -2.80 3.56 28.49
N TRP A 135 -2.91 2.29 28.08
CA TRP A 135 -1.98 1.68 27.13
C TRP A 135 -1.92 2.41 25.77
N LEU A 136 -3.01 3.06 25.35
CA LEU A 136 -3.02 3.88 24.13
C LEU A 136 -2.25 5.19 24.32
N LYS A 137 -2.32 5.79 25.50
CA LYS A 137 -1.52 6.97 25.86
C LYS A 137 -0.04 6.61 25.91
N ASP A 138 0.30 5.47 26.50
CA ASP A 138 1.67 4.97 26.55
C ASP A 138 2.24 4.71 25.15
N LEU A 139 1.44 4.11 24.26
CA LEU A 139 1.82 3.93 22.85
C LEU A 139 1.99 5.28 22.15
N GLU A 140 1.11 6.25 22.38
CA GLU A 140 1.24 7.58 21.80
C GLU A 140 2.55 8.27 22.25
N ILE A 141 2.88 8.17 23.54
CA ILE A 141 4.14 8.70 24.10
C ILE A 141 5.34 7.99 23.47
N PHE A 142 5.28 6.66 23.33
CA PHE A 142 6.33 5.86 22.71
C PHE A 142 6.55 6.28 21.24
N PHE A 143 5.50 6.34 20.44
CA PHE A 143 5.61 6.69 19.02
C PHE A 143 5.97 8.17 18.82
N ASN A 144 5.58 9.08 19.72
CA ASN A 144 6.07 10.46 19.70
C ASN A 144 7.58 10.53 20.01
N ARG A 145 8.07 9.75 20.98
CA ARG A 145 9.51 9.66 21.28
C ARG A 145 10.31 9.16 20.08
N TYR A 146 9.78 8.19 19.35
CA TYR A 146 10.43 7.60 18.17
C TYR A 146 9.86 8.11 16.84
N LYS A 147 9.25 9.31 16.80
CA LYS A 147 8.57 9.84 15.62
C LYS A 147 9.51 10.01 14.42
N LYS A 148 10.79 10.35 14.67
CA LYS A 148 11.83 10.42 13.64
C LYS A 148 12.13 9.07 13.01
N GLN A 149 12.22 8.01 13.82
CA GLN A 149 12.42 6.65 13.34
C GLN A 149 11.20 6.17 12.56
N LEU A 150 9.99 6.45 13.06
CA LEU A 150 8.75 6.17 12.35
C LEU A 150 8.72 6.87 10.98
N ALA A 151 9.12 8.14 10.89
CA ALA A 151 9.19 8.86 9.63
C ALA A 151 10.20 8.25 8.65
N TRP A 152 11.36 7.79 9.12
CA TRP A 152 12.31 7.06 8.27
C TRP A 152 11.74 5.74 7.75
N VAL A 153 11.06 4.97 8.61
CA VAL A 153 10.36 3.74 8.22
C VAL A 153 9.32 4.06 7.16
N MET A 154 8.47 5.06 7.38
CA MET A 154 7.47 5.51 6.42
C MET A 154 8.09 5.91 5.08
N LEU A 155 9.18 6.68 5.09
CA LEU A 155 9.85 7.14 3.88
C LEU A 155 10.36 5.95 3.04
N ILE A 156 11.09 5.02 3.67
CA ILE A 156 11.67 3.86 3.00
C ILE A 156 10.56 2.96 2.44
N PHE A 157 9.57 2.62 3.26
CA PHE A 157 8.49 1.73 2.84
C PHE A 157 7.55 2.39 1.83
N ALA A 158 7.37 3.71 1.86
CA ALA A 158 6.64 4.44 0.82
C ALA A 158 7.37 4.37 -0.53
N ILE A 159 8.70 4.51 -0.55
CA ILE A 159 9.49 4.35 -1.79
C ILE A 159 9.34 2.92 -2.32
N ILE A 160 9.54 1.91 -1.47
CA ILE A 160 9.41 0.49 -1.88
C ILE A 160 8.00 0.22 -2.42
N THR A 161 6.96 0.67 -1.71
CA THR A 161 5.57 0.51 -2.15
C THR A 161 5.34 1.19 -3.50
N GLY A 162 5.76 2.45 -3.64
CA GLY A 162 5.60 3.23 -4.87
C GLY A 162 6.28 2.57 -6.06
N VAL A 163 7.55 2.17 -5.91
CA VAL A 163 8.31 1.46 -6.96
C VAL A 163 7.65 0.13 -7.30
N TYR A 164 7.28 -0.67 -6.30
CA TYR A 164 6.61 -1.95 -6.50
C TYR A 164 5.29 -1.80 -7.26
N THR A 165 4.44 -0.86 -6.85
CA THR A 165 3.18 -0.55 -7.54
C THR A 165 3.41 -0.03 -8.95
N GLY A 166 4.42 0.82 -9.16
CA GLY A 166 4.76 1.38 -10.46
C GLY A 166 5.27 0.33 -11.44
N ILE A 167 6.10 -0.61 -10.99
CA ILE A 167 6.57 -1.73 -11.81
C ILE A 167 5.38 -2.63 -12.20
N LEU A 168 4.49 -2.95 -11.26
CA LEU A 168 3.29 -3.74 -11.55
C LEU A 168 2.33 -3.02 -12.49
N LEU A 169 2.17 -1.70 -12.34
CA LEU A 169 1.39 -0.86 -13.24
C LEU A 169 2.00 -0.80 -14.64
N SER A 170 3.32 -0.69 -14.75
CA SER A 170 4.05 -0.70 -16.03
C SER A 170 3.99 -2.08 -16.72
N ALA A 171 3.91 -3.16 -15.94
CA ALA A 171 3.71 -4.51 -16.45
C ALA A 171 2.29 -4.76 -16.98
N PHE A 172 1.30 -3.90 -16.68
CA PHE A 172 0.07 -3.91 -17.44
C PHE A 172 0.37 -3.47 -18.87
N ASN A 173 0.15 -4.38 -19.80
CA ASN A 173 0.29 -4.09 -21.21
C ASN A 173 -0.88 -3.18 -21.64
N ALA A 174 -0.71 -1.86 -21.49
CA ALA A 174 -1.67 -0.88 -21.97
C ALA A 174 -1.55 -0.83 -23.50
N ARG A 175 -2.45 -1.52 -24.22
CA ARG A 175 -2.67 -1.19 -25.62
C ARG A 175 -3.38 0.17 -25.68
N PRO A 176 -2.79 1.22 -26.28
CA PRO A 176 -3.58 2.38 -26.66
C PRO A 176 -4.68 1.92 -27.61
N LEU A 177 -5.91 2.42 -27.39
CA LEU A 177 -7.04 2.24 -28.30
C LEU A 177 -6.76 2.93 -29.65
#